data_AF-A0A7S1U337-F1
#
_entry.id   AF-A0A7S1U337-F1
#
_cell.length_a   1.000
_cell.length_b   1.000
_cell.length_c   1.000
_cell.angle_alpha   90.00
_cell.angle_beta   90.00
_cell.angle_gamma   90.00
#
_symmetry.space_group_name_H-M   'P 1'
#
loop_
_entity.id
_entity.type
_entity.pdbx_description
1 polymer ?
#
loop_
_entity_poly.entity_id
_entity_poly.type
_entity_poly.pdbx_seq_one_letter_code
_entity_poly.pdbx_strand_id
1 'polypeptide(L)'
;MHLAREENLDTRQQRIALLASLLHDISDWKYADAATAAGEEYADLHAGLRMFQDDMGWAAEDLDEVEYIVKHMGFKEEIRARDAGDALRITPAFGCVQDADRLDAIGAIGIARCFTFGGKKLRPLYDEDRRGPPPELGVAASTYADSTREANTLDHYYEKLLTLQGLMKTAAGRAMAERRTQTMRAFLGAFWEEVNVNAGGVLPL
;
A
#
# COMPACT_ATOMS: atom_id res chain seq x y z
N MET A 1 -7.19 -12.54 -7.05
CA MET A 1 -7.53 -13.66 -7.99
C MET A 1 -6.94 -13.52 -9.39
N HIS A 2 -7.02 -12.37 -10.07
CA HIS A 2 -6.43 -12.22 -11.41
C HIS A 2 -4.91 -12.47 -11.42
N LEU A 3 -4.16 -11.80 -10.53
CA LEU A 3 -2.70 -12.01 -10.39
C LEU A 3 -2.33 -13.47 -10.13
N ALA A 4 -3.02 -14.14 -9.21
CA ALA A 4 -2.74 -15.55 -8.90
C ALA A 4 -2.91 -16.48 -10.11
N ARG A 5 -3.80 -16.14 -11.06
CA ARG A 5 -3.97 -16.90 -12.31
C ARG A 5 -2.86 -16.58 -13.31
N GLU A 6 -2.52 -15.30 -13.49
CA GLU A 6 -1.43 -14.86 -14.38
C GLU A 6 -0.07 -15.43 -13.94
N GLU A 7 0.16 -15.50 -12.63
CA GLU A 7 1.38 -16.06 -12.03
C GLU A 7 1.33 -17.60 -11.91
N ASN A 8 0.27 -18.25 -12.43
CA ASN A 8 0.10 -19.70 -12.44
C ASN A 8 0.24 -20.36 -11.06
N LEU A 9 -0.27 -19.72 -9.99
CA LEU A 9 -0.28 -20.31 -8.65
C LEU A 9 -1.09 -21.62 -8.66
N ASP A 10 -0.63 -22.61 -7.88
CA ASP A 10 -1.42 -23.83 -7.67
C ASP A 10 -2.72 -23.54 -6.89
N THR A 11 -3.60 -24.55 -6.81
CA THR A 11 -4.91 -24.39 -6.16
C THR A 11 -4.79 -24.03 -4.67
N ARG A 12 -3.77 -24.54 -3.98
CA ARG A 12 -3.54 -24.25 -2.54
C ARG A 12 -3.17 -22.78 -2.37
N GLN A 13 -2.19 -22.29 -3.13
CA GLN A 13 -1.72 -20.90 -3.08
C GLN A 13 -2.80 -19.91 -3.57
N GLN A 14 -3.61 -20.27 -4.55
CA GLN A 14 -4.77 -19.46 -4.96
C GLN A 14 -5.79 -19.30 -3.82
N ARG A 15 -6.06 -20.39 -3.06
CA ARG A 15 -6.96 -20.34 -1.90
C ARG A 15 -6.38 -19.46 -0.79
N ILE A 16 -5.11 -19.63 -0.44
CA ILE A 16 -4.42 -18.81 0.57
C ILE A 16 -4.47 -17.33 0.16
N ALA A 17 -4.14 -17.01 -1.09
CA ALA A 17 -4.20 -15.64 -1.60
C ALA A 17 -5.61 -15.05 -1.54
N LEU A 18 -6.64 -15.84 -1.86
CA LEU A 18 -8.03 -15.40 -1.77
C LEU A 18 -8.41 -15.07 -0.32
N LEU A 19 -8.13 -15.99 0.62
CA LEU A 19 -8.48 -15.80 2.01
C LEU A 19 -7.72 -14.62 2.64
N ALA A 20 -6.41 -14.52 2.40
CA ALA A 20 -5.63 -13.38 2.84
C ALA A 20 -6.15 -12.05 2.26
N SER A 21 -6.53 -12.02 0.98
CA SER A 21 -7.13 -10.82 0.38
C SER A 21 -8.47 -10.43 1.01
N LEU A 22 -9.26 -11.40 1.48
CA LEU A 22 -10.53 -11.14 2.18
C LEU A 22 -10.30 -10.57 3.58
N LEU A 23 -9.25 -11.04 4.27
CA LEU A 23 -9.00 -10.72 5.67
C LEU A 23 -8.00 -9.58 5.90
N HIS A 24 -7.30 -9.10 4.87
CA HIS A 24 -6.18 -8.17 5.07
C HIS A 24 -6.55 -6.83 5.76
N ASP A 25 -7.78 -6.36 5.57
CA ASP A 25 -8.28 -5.12 6.17
C ASP A 25 -9.10 -5.33 7.45
N ILE A 26 -9.30 -6.58 7.90
CA ILE A 26 -10.20 -6.89 9.04
C ILE A 26 -9.67 -6.34 10.38
N SER A 27 -8.36 -6.14 10.49
CA SER A 27 -7.70 -5.64 11.71
C SER A 27 -7.16 -4.22 11.54
N ASP A 28 -7.61 -3.47 10.53
CA ASP A 28 -7.19 -2.08 10.36
C ASP A 28 -7.74 -1.24 11.52
N TRP A 29 -6.83 -0.80 12.41
CA TRP A 29 -7.10 0.05 13.57
C TRP A 29 -7.89 1.32 13.25
N LYS A 30 -7.97 1.73 11.97
CA LYS A 30 -8.85 2.80 11.50
C LYS A 30 -10.34 2.53 11.75
N TYR A 31 -10.73 1.28 11.96
CA TYR A 31 -12.08 0.84 12.30
C TYR A 31 -12.21 0.33 13.74
N ALA A 32 -11.10 0.26 14.48
CA ALA A 32 -11.13 -0.09 15.90
C ALA A 32 -11.58 1.14 16.71
N ASP A 33 -12.61 0.98 17.53
CA ASP A 33 -12.96 1.99 18.52
C ASP A 33 -11.77 2.20 19.47
N ALA A 34 -11.60 3.43 19.96
CA ALA A 34 -10.48 3.86 20.82
C ALA A 34 -10.31 3.08 22.14
N ALA A 35 -11.14 2.05 22.38
CA ALA A 35 -11.15 1.20 23.56
C ALA A 35 -10.23 -0.03 23.47
N THR A 36 -9.71 -0.39 22.30
CA THR A 36 -8.87 -1.58 22.14
C THR A 36 -7.42 -1.29 22.54
N ALA A 37 -7.18 -1.25 23.85
CA ALA A 37 -5.87 -1.12 24.46
C ALA A 37 -5.03 -2.39 24.23
N ALA A 38 -3.78 -2.18 23.78
CA ALA A 38 -2.61 -3.04 23.95
C ALA A 38 -2.87 -4.55 24.22
N GLY A 39 -3.17 -5.31 23.17
CA GLY A 39 -3.25 -6.78 23.25
C GLY A 39 -4.07 -7.46 22.15
N GLU A 40 -4.94 -6.71 21.47
CA GLU A 40 -5.96 -7.26 20.55
C GLU A 40 -5.78 -6.81 19.09
N GLU A 41 -4.57 -6.41 18.68
CA GLU A 41 -4.29 -5.87 17.32
C GLU A 41 -4.68 -6.83 16.18
N TYR A 42 -4.92 -8.11 16.47
CA TYR A 42 -5.35 -9.13 15.51
C TYR A 42 -6.51 -10.01 16.00
N ALA A 43 -7.29 -9.55 16.99
CA ALA A 43 -8.36 -10.36 17.57
C ALA A 43 -9.41 -10.79 16.53
N ASP A 44 -9.82 -9.85 15.66
CA ASP A 44 -10.78 -10.13 14.58
C ASP A 44 -10.20 -11.05 13.51
N LEU A 45 -8.91 -10.88 13.16
CA LEU A 45 -8.20 -11.79 12.27
C LEU A 45 -8.19 -13.21 12.86
N HIS A 46 -7.82 -13.35 14.13
CA HIS A 46 -7.78 -14.65 14.81
C HIS A 46 -9.17 -15.29 14.92
N ALA A 47 -10.21 -14.50 15.16
CA ALA A 47 -11.59 -14.98 15.15
C ALA A 47 -12.01 -15.48 13.76
N GLY A 48 -11.66 -14.73 12.71
CA GLY A 48 -11.86 -15.13 11.32
C GLY A 48 -11.14 -16.44 11.02
N LEU A 49 -9.84 -16.53 11.31
CA LEU A 49 -9.05 -17.74 11.05
C LEU A 49 -9.62 -18.97 11.78
N ARG A 50 -10.05 -18.83 13.05
CA ARG A 50 -10.72 -19.91 13.78
C ARG A 50 -12.00 -20.38 13.09
N MET A 51 -12.85 -19.47 12.61
CA MET A 51 -14.05 -19.84 11.86
C MET A 51 -13.70 -20.65 10.59
N PHE A 52 -12.66 -20.25 9.85
CA PHE A 52 -12.21 -21.02 8.67
C PHE A 52 -11.61 -22.38 9.04
N GLN A 53 -10.98 -22.49 10.21
CA GLN A 53 -10.46 -23.75 10.72
C GLN A 53 -11.59 -24.71 11.14
N ASP A 54 -12.48 -24.26 12.01
CA ASP A 54 -13.50 -25.09 12.67
C ASP A 54 -14.65 -25.45 11.72
N ASP A 55 -15.13 -24.48 10.93
CA ASP A 55 -16.33 -24.66 10.10
C ASP A 55 -16.03 -25.08 8.66
N MET A 56 -14.81 -24.80 8.16
CA MET A 56 -14.43 -25.04 6.77
C MET A 56 -13.23 -25.99 6.60
N GLY A 57 -12.68 -26.54 7.69
CA GLY A 57 -11.66 -27.59 7.66
C GLY A 57 -10.35 -27.16 7.01
N TRP A 58 -9.95 -25.90 7.16
CA TRP A 58 -8.65 -25.42 6.68
C TRP A 58 -7.50 -26.00 7.50
N ALA A 59 -6.42 -26.36 6.80
CA ALA A 59 -5.19 -26.82 7.44
C ALA A 59 -4.54 -25.68 8.22
N ALA A 60 -4.00 -25.97 9.42
CA ALA A 60 -3.38 -24.96 10.27
C ALA A 60 -2.21 -24.26 9.56
N GLU A 61 -1.42 -25.00 8.80
CA GLU A 61 -0.27 -24.46 8.07
C GLU A 61 -0.67 -23.47 6.97
N ASP A 62 -1.86 -23.63 6.38
CA ASP A 62 -2.40 -22.70 5.39
C ASP A 62 -2.88 -21.40 6.06
N LEU A 63 -3.49 -21.52 7.24
CA LEU A 63 -3.97 -20.39 8.03
C LEU A 63 -2.80 -19.58 8.64
N ASP A 64 -1.73 -20.24 9.06
CA ASP A 64 -0.48 -19.58 9.48
C ASP A 64 0.10 -18.74 8.34
N GLU A 65 0.07 -19.25 7.11
CA GLU A 65 0.50 -18.50 5.93
C GLU A 65 -0.41 -17.29 5.65
N VAL A 66 -1.73 -17.45 5.78
CA VAL A 66 -2.69 -16.34 5.67
C VAL A 66 -2.42 -15.27 6.73
N GLU A 67 -2.26 -15.67 8.00
CA GLU A 67 -1.98 -14.75 9.11
C GLU A 67 -0.68 -13.98 8.86
N TYR A 68 0.36 -14.69 8.41
CA TYR A 68 1.64 -14.06 8.08
C TYR A 68 1.50 -13.01 6.97
N ILE A 69 0.77 -13.33 5.89
CA ILE A 69 0.52 -12.39 4.79
C ILE A 69 -0.16 -11.13 5.32
N VAL A 70 -1.29 -11.28 6.03
CA VAL A 70 -2.07 -10.15 6.54
C VAL A 70 -1.22 -9.24 7.44
N LYS A 71 -0.38 -9.83 8.30
CA LYS A 71 0.46 -9.07 9.25
C LYS A 71 1.63 -8.32 8.62
N HIS A 72 2.10 -8.73 7.44
CA HIS A 72 3.37 -8.22 6.89
C HIS A 72 3.26 -7.62 5.49
N MET A 73 2.09 -7.72 4.82
CA MET A 73 1.92 -7.22 3.46
C MET A 73 1.88 -5.68 3.37
N GLY A 74 1.66 -4.98 4.49
CA GLY A 74 1.56 -3.53 4.53
C GLY A 74 2.83 -2.80 4.08
N PHE A 75 2.65 -1.59 3.52
CA PHE A 75 3.78 -0.74 3.11
C PHE A 75 4.69 -0.37 4.28
N LYS A 76 4.10 -0.10 5.46
CA LYS A 76 4.83 0.28 6.68
C LYS A 76 5.74 -0.87 7.15
N GLU A 77 5.25 -2.09 7.06
CA GLU A 77 5.96 -3.31 7.44
C GLU A 77 7.12 -3.57 6.47
N GLU A 78 6.92 -3.35 5.17
CA GLU A 78 8.00 -3.49 4.18
C GLU A 78 9.12 -2.45 4.38
N ILE A 79 8.79 -1.16 4.57
CA ILE A 79 9.84 -0.14 4.78
C ILE A 79 10.58 -0.36 6.11
N ARG A 80 9.90 -0.86 7.14
CA ARG A 80 10.52 -1.24 8.42
C ARG A 80 11.53 -2.39 8.23
N ALA A 81 11.12 -3.45 7.52
CA ALA A 81 12.01 -4.57 7.22
C ALA A 81 13.22 -4.11 6.39
N ARG A 82 12.99 -3.29 5.35
CA ARG A 82 14.05 -2.70 4.53
C ARG A 82 15.07 -1.93 5.37
N ASP A 83 14.59 -1.01 6.22
CA ASP A 83 15.46 -0.14 7.01
C ASP A 83 16.21 -0.91 8.11
N ALA A 84 15.62 -2.01 8.62
CA ALA A 84 16.28 -2.93 9.55
C ALA A 84 17.29 -3.87 8.87
N GLY A 85 17.29 -3.97 7.54
CA GLY A 85 18.08 -4.96 6.79
C GLY A 85 17.49 -6.37 6.85
N ASP A 86 16.22 -6.52 7.22
CA ASP A 86 15.51 -7.78 7.33
C ASP A 86 14.88 -8.20 5.99
N ALA A 87 14.73 -9.51 5.80
CA ALA A 87 14.04 -10.07 4.65
C ALA A 87 12.66 -10.62 5.05
N LEU A 88 11.59 -10.07 4.47
CA LEU A 88 10.25 -10.64 4.58
C LEU A 88 10.19 -11.99 3.86
N ARG A 89 9.43 -12.94 4.41
CA ARG A 89 9.15 -14.21 3.74
C ARG A 89 8.11 -13.99 2.65
N ILE A 90 8.55 -13.91 1.40
CA ILE A 90 7.66 -13.73 0.25
C ILE A 90 7.29 -15.09 -0.36
N THR A 91 6.09 -15.59 -0.05
CA THR A 91 5.49 -16.73 -0.77
C THR A 91 4.77 -16.25 -2.05
N PRO A 92 4.44 -17.14 -3.01
CA PRO A 92 3.66 -16.75 -4.18
C PRO A 92 2.33 -16.07 -3.84
N ALA A 93 1.59 -16.61 -2.85
CA ALA A 93 0.37 -15.99 -2.35
C ALA A 93 0.62 -14.61 -1.75
N PHE A 94 1.68 -14.46 -0.93
CA PHE A 94 2.08 -13.17 -0.37
C PHE A 94 2.28 -12.12 -1.46
N GLY A 95 3.09 -12.46 -2.48
CA GLY A 95 3.39 -11.54 -3.58
C GLY A 95 2.14 -11.11 -4.34
N CYS A 96 1.23 -12.05 -4.62
CA CYS A 96 -0.02 -11.74 -5.32
C CYS A 96 -0.96 -10.83 -4.51
N VAL A 97 -1.08 -11.06 -3.20
CA VAL A 97 -1.98 -10.28 -2.33
C VAL A 97 -1.42 -8.88 -2.11
N GLN A 98 -0.12 -8.78 -1.84
CA GLN A 98 0.56 -7.49 -1.67
C GLN A 98 0.51 -6.66 -2.95
N ASP A 99 0.77 -7.25 -4.11
CA ASP A 99 0.68 -6.54 -5.39
C ASP A 99 -0.76 -6.13 -5.69
N ALA A 100 -1.77 -6.97 -5.39
CA ALA A 100 -3.17 -6.62 -5.60
C ALA A 100 -3.60 -5.38 -4.79
N ASP A 101 -3.27 -5.34 -3.50
CA ASP A 101 -3.54 -4.19 -2.63
C ASP A 101 -2.84 -2.91 -3.16
N ARG A 102 -1.56 -3.03 -3.49
CA ARG A 102 -0.77 -1.89 -3.99
C ARG A 102 -1.23 -1.38 -5.33
N LEU A 103 -1.68 -2.26 -6.21
CA LEU A 103 -2.25 -1.87 -7.49
C LEU A 103 -3.48 -0.97 -7.28
N ASP A 104 -4.34 -1.25 -6.30
CA ASP A 104 -5.51 -0.40 -5.98
C ASP A 104 -5.12 0.99 -5.45
N ALA A 105 -3.95 1.10 -4.83
CA ALA A 105 -3.40 2.37 -4.37
C ALA A 105 -2.83 3.27 -5.49
N ILE A 106 -2.67 2.77 -6.72
CA ILE A 106 -2.04 3.51 -7.84
C ILE A 106 -2.94 3.61 -9.08
N GLY A 107 -2.56 4.49 -10.01
CA GLY A 107 -3.34 4.77 -11.22
C GLY A 107 -4.48 5.76 -10.96
N ALA A 108 -5.50 5.78 -11.83
CA ALA A 108 -6.62 6.72 -11.73
C ALA A 108 -7.38 6.62 -10.40
N ILE A 109 -7.64 5.38 -9.92
CA ILE A 109 -8.27 5.14 -8.61
C ILE A 109 -7.34 5.62 -7.49
N GLY A 110 -6.04 5.33 -7.59
CA GLY A 110 -5.03 5.80 -6.63
C GLY A 110 -5.00 7.32 -6.50
N ILE A 111 -5.04 8.05 -7.63
CA ILE A 111 -5.17 9.52 -7.66
C ILE A 111 -6.40 9.96 -6.85
N ALA A 112 -7.58 9.45 -7.21
CA ALA A 112 -8.82 9.84 -6.57
C ALA A 112 -8.81 9.55 -5.05
N ARG A 113 -8.34 8.36 -4.64
CA ARG A 113 -8.22 7.96 -3.24
C ARG A 113 -7.25 8.87 -2.48
N CYS A 114 -6.11 9.21 -3.08
CA CYS A 114 -5.08 10.04 -2.47
C CYS A 114 -5.63 11.43 -2.12
N PHE A 115 -6.23 12.13 -3.09
CA PHE A 115 -6.79 13.47 -2.85
C PHE A 115 -8.03 13.45 -1.95
N THR A 116 -8.88 12.41 -2.06
CA THR A 116 -10.04 12.26 -1.16
C THR A 116 -9.60 12.09 0.29
N PHE A 117 -8.57 11.26 0.54
CA PHE A 117 -8.04 11.08 1.88
C PHE A 117 -7.32 12.33 2.40
N GLY A 118 -6.55 13.00 1.55
CA GLY A 118 -5.91 14.29 1.86
C GLY A 118 -6.93 15.33 2.32
N GLY A 119 -8.02 15.48 1.55
CA GLY A 119 -9.14 16.36 1.89
C GLY A 119 -9.84 15.97 3.20
N LYS A 120 -10.13 14.69 3.43
CA LYS A 120 -10.70 14.19 4.70
C LYS A 120 -9.79 14.51 5.91
N LYS A 121 -8.48 14.52 5.71
CA LYS A 121 -7.48 14.84 6.74
C LYS A 121 -7.12 16.33 6.83
N LEU A 122 -7.78 17.19 6.04
CA LEU A 122 -7.50 18.62 5.95
C LEU A 122 -6.01 18.91 5.68
N ARG A 123 -5.34 18.04 4.92
CA ARG A 123 -3.94 18.23 4.56
C ARG A 123 -3.84 19.24 3.42
N PRO A 124 -2.84 20.14 3.44
CA PRO A 124 -2.51 20.92 2.27
C PRO A 124 -2.32 20.00 1.05
N LEU A 125 -2.71 20.50 -0.12
CA LEU A 125 -2.59 19.72 -1.34
C LEU A 125 -1.11 19.58 -1.73
N TYR A 126 -0.38 20.69 -1.66
CA TYR A 126 1.06 20.81 -1.87
C TYR A 126 1.60 22.00 -1.04
N ASP A 127 2.92 22.11 -0.97
CA ASP A 127 3.61 23.26 -0.39
C ASP A 127 3.79 24.35 -1.47
N GLU A 128 3.11 25.49 -1.31
CA GLU A 128 3.15 26.62 -2.25
C GLU A 128 4.53 27.30 -2.29
N ASP A 129 5.29 27.23 -1.20
CA ASP A 129 6.62 27.80 -1.09
C ASP A 129 7.71 26.84 -1.59
N ARG A 130 7.33 25.64 -2.06
CA ARG A 130 8.28 24.66 -2.61
C ARG A 130 9.04 25.29 -3.77
N ARG A 131 10.34 25.51 -3.55
CA ARG A 131 11.31 25.87 -4.58
C ARG A 131 12.31 24.74 -4.77
N GLY A 132 12.53 24.34 -6.01
CA GLY A 132 13.52 23.32 -6.37
C GLY A 132 12.91 22.06 -6.97
N PRO A 133 13.75 21.05 -7.26
CA PRO A 133 13.32 19.82 -7.91
C PRO A 133 12.33 19.03 -7.04
N PRO A 134 11.58 18.10 -7.62
CA PRO A 134 10.73 17.19 -6.87
C PRO A 134 11.51 16.45 -5.78
N PRO A 135 10.87 16.11 -4.65
CA PRO A 135 11.53 15.35 -3.59
C PRO A 135 11.96 13.96 -4.10
N GLU A 136 12.97 13.40 -3.44
CA GLU A 136 13.43 12.04 -3.72
C GLU A 136 12.30 11.02 -3.49
N LEU A 137 12.33 9.93 -4.25
CA LEU A 137 11.32 8.88 -4.14
C LEU A 137 11.61 7.99 -2.94
N GLY A 138 10.56 7.75 -2.14
CA GLY A 138 10.66 6.94 -0.94
C GLY A 138 10.83 7.75 0.34
N VAL A 139 10.79 7.04 1.45
CA VAL A 139 10.84 7.59 2.80
C VAL A 139 11.35 6.53 3.76
N ALA A 140 12.05 6.95 4.83
CA ALA A 140 12.43 6.06 5.92
C ALA A 140 11.22 5.72 6.80
N ALA A 141 11.23 4.54 7.40
CA ALA A 141 10.16 4.05 8.27
C ALA A 141 9.87 4.99 9.46
N SER A 142 10.92 5.57 10.04
CA SER A 142 10.81 6.57 11.11
C SER A 142 10.05 7.82 10.66
N THR A 143 10.41 8.38 9.50
CA THR A 143 9.77 9.57 8.92
C THR A 143 8.34 9.30 8.46
N TYR A 144 8.05 8.10 7.94
CA TYR A 144 6.71 7.72 7.51
C TYR A 144 5.75 7.50 8.69
N ALA A 145 6.28 7.05 9.84
CA ALA A 145 5.49 6.81 11.05
C ALA A 145 5.29 8.07 11.92
N ASP A 146 6.01 9.15 11.63
CA ASP A 146 5.93 10.39 12.40
C ASP A 146 4.60 11.11 12.16
N SER A 147 3.70 11.00 13.13
CA SER A 147 2.39 11.67 13.10
C SER A 147 2.45 13.17 13.37
N THR A 148 3.60 13.69 13.81
CA THR A 148 3.80 15.14 14.04
C THR A 148 4.22 15.88 12.77
N ARG A 149 4.63 15.15 11.73
CA ARG A 149 5.04 15.72 10.45
C ARG A 149 3.84 16.17 9.63
N GLU A 150 3.87 17.44 9.23
CA GLU A 150 2.86 18.06 8.35
C GLU A 150 3.12 17.73 6.87
N ALA A 151 2.96 16.45 6.51
CA ALA A 151 3.07 16.03 5.12
C ALA A 151 1.86 16.50 4.30
N ASN A 152 2.12 17.12 3.15
CA ASN A 152 1.06 17.49 2.21
C ASN A 152 0.62 16.26 1.37
N THR A 153 -0.46 16.42 0.61
CA THR A 153 -1.04 15.31 -0.17
C THR A 153 -0.09 14.84 -1.29
N LEU A 154 0.61 15.77 -1.95
CA LEU A 154 1.60 15.41 -2.97
C LEU A 154 2.86 14.74 -2.39
N ASP A 155 3.27 15.02 -1.15
CA ASP A 155 4.40 14.31 -0.54
C ASP A 155 4.13 12.81 -0.43
N HIS A 156 2.89 12.42 -0.10
CA HIS A 156 2.49 11.01 -0.09
C HIS A 156 2.69 10.32 -1.45
N TYR A 157 2.55 11.10 -2.52
CA TYR A 157 2.75 10.66 -3.89
C TYR A 157 4.21 10.21 -4.12
N TYR A 158 5.18 11.03 -3.69
CA TYR A 158 6.62 10.76 -3.84
C TYR A 158 7.14 9.74 -2.82
N GLU A 159 6.69 9.86 -1.57
CA GLU A 159 7.13 9.01 -0.45
C GLU A 159 6.67 7.55 -0.61
N LYS A 160 5.47 7.35 -1.15
CA LYS A 160 4.84 6.03 -1.26
C LYS A 160 4.43 5.71 -2.68
N LEU A 161 3.45 6.42 -3.24
CA LEU A 161 2.70 5.89 -4.39
C LEU A 161 3.57 5.65 -5.63
N LEU A 162 4.50 6.56 -5.93
CA LEU A 162 5.42 6.43 -7.06
C LEU A 162 6.51 5.35 -6.85
N THR A 163 6.72 4.90 -5.61
CA THR A 163 7.66 3.82 -5.29
C THR A 163 7.07 2.43 -5.53
N LEU A 164 5.74 2.30 -5.47
CA LEU A 164 5.07 1.00 -5.40
C LEU A 164 5.35 0.11 -6.60
N GLN A 165 5.52 0.68 -7.80
CA GLN A 165 5.92 -0.08 -9.00
C GLN A 165 7.22 -0.86 -8.79
N GLY A 166 8.22 -0.23 -8.16
CA GLY A 166 9.51 -0.86 -7.88
C GLY A 166 9.45 -1.92 -6.78
N LEU A 167 8.39 -1.92 -5.99
CA LEU A 167 8.19 -2.83 -4.86
C LEU A 167 7.29 -4.04 -5.19
N MET A 168 6.76 -4.11 -6.43
CA MET A 168 5.93 -5.23 -6.89
C MET A 168 6.71 -6.55 -6.89
N LYS A 169 6.10 -7.60 -6.35
CA LYS A 169 6.68 -8.94 -6.16
C LYS A 169 6.48 -9.84 -7.37
N THR A 170 5.41 -9.64 -8.11
CA THR A 170 4.99 -10.47 -9.24
C THR A 170 5.30 -9.79 -10.57
N ALA A 171 5.49 -10.58 -11.63
CA ALA A 171 5.76 -10.04 -12.97
C ALA A 171 4.52 -9.33 -13.53
N ALA A 172 3.35 -9.96 -13.39
CA ALA A 172 2.06 -9.41 -13.78
C ALA A 172 1.74 -8.12 -12.98
N GLY A 173 2.01 -8.12 -11.67
CA GLY A 173 1.83 -6.95 -10.81
C GLY A 173 2.69 -5.78 -11.26
N ARG A 174 3.97 -6.02 -11.55
CA ARG A 174 4.89 -5.01 -12.08
C ARG A 174 4.43 -4.43 -13.42
N ALA A 175 4.00 -5.28 -14.35
CA ALA A 175 3.50 -4.85 -15.66
C ALA A 175 2.22 -4.00 -15.56
N MET A 176 1.30 -4.36 -14.66
CA MET A 176 0.11 -3.54 -14.39
C MET A 176 0.47 -2.23 -13.68
N ALA A 177 1.41 -2.28 -12.74
CA ALA A 177 1.84 -1.12 -11.97
C ALA A 177 2.52 -0.07 -12.87
N GLU A 178 3.31 -0.48 -13.85
CA GLU A 178 3.94 0.43 -14.81
C GLU A 178 2.92 1.35 -15.49
N ARG A 179 1.84 0.79 -16.06
CA ARG A 179 0.77 1.59 -16.70
C ARG A 179 0.08 2.53 -15.72
N ARG A 180 -0.18 2.06 -14.50
CA ARG A 180 -0.83 2.85 -13.45
C ARG A 180 0.09 3.99 -12.96
N THR A 181 1.36 3.72 -12.75
CA THR A 181 2.36 4.72 -12.37
C THR A 181 2.59 5.74 -13.48
N GLN A 182 2.55 5.35 -14.76
CA GLN A 182 2.60 6.30 -15.87
C GLN A 182 1.42 7.28 -15.83
N THR A 183 0.21 6.79 -15.54
CA THR A 183 -0.98 7.65 -15.37
C THR A 183 -0.76 8.66 -14.24
N MET A 184 -0.19 8.21 -13.12
CA MET A 184 0.11 9.06 -11.97
C MET A 184 1.16 10.13 -12.29
N ARG A 185 2.20 9.78 -13.06
CA ARG A 185 3.22 10.74 -13.53
C ARG A 185 2.65 11.76 -14.50
N ALA A 186 1.79 11.34 -15.42
CA ALA A 186 1.11 12.24 -16.35
C ALA A 186 0.22 13.25 -15.62
N PHE A 187 -0.56 12.78 -14.64
CA PHE A 187 -1.35 13.66 -13.77
C PHE A 187 -0.45 14.67 -13.04
N LEU A 188 0.66 14.21 -12.45
CA LEU A 188 1.59 15.07 -11.72
C LEU A 188 2.26 16.11 -12.62
N GLY A 189 2.60 15.74 -13.86
CA GLY A 189 3.13 16.66 -14.87
C GLY A 189 2.13 17.77 -15.20
N ALA A 190 0.89 17.40 -15.55
CA ALA A 190 -0.17 18.37 -15.82
C ALA A 190 -0.45 19.27 -14.61
N PHE A 191 -0.50 18.69 -13.41
CA PHE A 191 -0.67 19.43 -12.16
C PHE A 191 0.38 20.54 -12.00
N TRP A 192 1.67 20.20 -12.18
CA TRP A 192 2.74 21.19 -12.04
C TRP A 192 2.78 22.20 -13.18
N GLU A 193 2.40 21.81 -14.40
CA GLU A 193 2.22 22.76 -15.51
C GLU A 193 1.16 23.82 -15.16
N GLU A 194 -0.01 23.39 -14.65
CA GLU A 194 -1.09 24.30 -14.25
C GLU A 194 -0.68 25.21 -13.08
N VAL A 195 0.00 24.67 -12.07
CA VAL A 195 0.49 25.46 -10.93
C VAL A 195 1.55 26.49 -11.38
N ASN A 196 2.50 26.09 -12.22
CA ASN A 196 3.59 26.97 -12.66
C ASN A 196 3.14 28.04 -13.66
N VAL A 197 2.14 27.75 -14.50
CA VAL A 197 1.50 28.75 -15.37
C VAL A 197 0.83 29.83 -14.52
N ASN A 198 0.16 29.43 -13.43
CA ASN A 198 -0.51 30.36 -12.52
C ASN A 198 0.46 31.14 -11.60
N ALA A 199 1.65 30.60 -11.31
CA ALA A 199 2.65 31.23 -10.45
C ALA A 199 3.48 32.34 -11.11
N GLY A 200 3.18 32.72 -12.36
CA GLY A 200 3.91 33.77 -13.06
C GLY A 200 5.33 33.34 -13.44
N GLY A 201 5.43 32.21 -14.16
CA GLY A 201 6.58 31.81 -14.97
C GLY A 201 7.96 32.03 -14.37
N VAL A 202 8.48 31.04 -13.64
CA VAL A 202 9.85 30.48 -13.75
C VAL A 202 9.95 29.40 -12.66
N LEU A 203 9.96 28.13 -13.06
CA LEU A 203 10.84 27.11 -12.48
C LEU A 203 11.14 26.06 -13.57
N PRO A 204 12.42 25.71 -13.82
CA PRO A 204 12.77 24.69 -14.81
C PRO A 204 12.48 23.28 -14.25
N LEU A 205 12.15 22.37 -15.16
CA LEU A 205 12.02 20.92 -14.92
C LEU A 205 13.26 20.32 -14.27
#